data_AF-M0GEG9-F1
#
_entry.id   AF-M0GEG9-F1
#
_cell.length_a   1.000
_cell.length_b   1.000
_cell.length_c   1.000
_cell.angle_alpha   90.00
_cell.angle_beta   90.00
_cell.angle_gamma   90.00
#
_symmetry.space_group_name_H-M   'P 1'
#
loop_
_entity.id
_entity.type
_entity.pdbx_description
1 polymer ?
#
loop_
_entity_poly.entity_id
_entity_poly.type
_entity_poly.pdbx_seq_one_letter_code
_entity_poly.pdbx_strand_id
1 'polypeptide(L)'
;MADAGRSEEAETATEPQAAAFDYDVAIVGGGPTGCSAGVFTGRYGLDTVVFDRGRSSLQRCAYLENYLGFPGGVDIETFYGLIHDHAEAAGCDLVSELVEAVEPTGGDGGDPDATRPGFAVTTQSGETVTARRVVSAARYGGDFLEPLGDDEMFVTYEHDGETRTKFDRDYADIEGRTVIAGLYVAAPVSEVNLQAIMSAGQGARVGRSVITDHRLERGYPEALARHWDWVRPEAELADDAAARDDWRERFDSRVPDDCDLSEARLRELREADVERQREMYVSEEVVEARAERGRERLAARLGFDARPASDSESDAGPE
;
A
#
# COMPACT_ATOMS: atom_id res chain seq x y z
N MET A 1 -28.78 55.37 23.74
CA MET A 1 -27.82 55.65 22.65
C MET A 1 -26.73 54.60 22.78
N ALA A 2 -26.65 53.74 21.76
CA ALA A 2 -25.78 52.59 21.51
C ALA A 2 -24.78 52.15 22.60
N ASP A 3 -25.03 50.95 23.15
CA ASP A 3 -24.00 50.09 23.73
C ASP A 3 -23.63 49.06 22.65
N ALA A 4 -22.34 49.00 22.32
CA ALA A 4 -21.83 48.36 21.12
C ALA A 4 -21.35 46.94 21.44
N GLY A 5 -21.72 46.01 20.56
CA GLY A 5 -21.59 44.58 20.70
C GLY A 5 -20.20 44.08 21.10
N ARG A 6 -20.21 43.16 22.06
CA ARG A 6 -19.12 42.23 22.32
C ARG A 6 -19.53 40.91 21.69
N SER A 7 -19.00 40.63 20.51
CA SER A 7 -19.15 39.37 19.79
C SER A 7 -18.48 38.26 20.59
N GLU A 8 -19.25 37.22 20.92
CA GLU A 8 -18.76 35.94 21.42
C GLU A 8 -18.02 35.23 20.28
N GLU A 9 -16.70 35.16 20.39
CA GLU A 9 -15.87 34.27 19.58
C GLU A 9 -16.12 32.84 20.06
N ALA A 10 -16.79 32.06 19.22
CA ALA A 10 -16.96 30.64 19.43
C ALA A 10 -15.59 29.95 19.30
N GLU A 11 -15.09 29.42 20.41
CA GLU A 11 -13.97 28.48 20.43
C GLU A 11 -14.33 27.25 19.60
N THR A 12 -13.81 27.19 18.37
CA THR A 12 -13.77 25.95 17.59
C THR A 12 -12.94 24.93 18.35
N ALA A 13 -13.61 23.95 18.96
CA ALA A 13 -13.00 22.80 19.56
C ALA A 13 -12.11 22.09 18.53
N THR A 14 -10.80 22.11 18.77
CA THR A 14 -9.82 21.32 18.04
C THR A 14 -10.10 19.85 18.31
N GLU A 15 -10.48 19.10 17.27
CA GLU A 15 -10.54 17.63 17.32
C GLU A 15 -9.18 17.09 17.78
N PRO A 16 -9.15 16.04 18.64
CA PRO A 16 -7.91 15.51 19.17
C PRO A 16 -7.05 14.98 18.03
N GLN A 17 -5.88 15.61 17.83
CA GLN A 17 -4.88 15.18 16.88
C GLN A 17 -4.29 13.86 17.38
N ALA A 18 -4.83 12.74 16.90
CA ALA A 18 -4.25 11.42 17.09
C ALA A 18 -2.74 11.51 16.81
N ALA A 19 -1.90 10.94 17.68
CA ALA A 19 -0.45 11.01 17.57
C ALA A 19 -0.01 10.82 16.11
N ALA A 20 0.64 11.85 15.55
CA ALA A 20 1.06 11.83 14.15
C ALA A 20 2.17 10.79 14.02
N PHE A 21 1.87 9.70 13.30
CA PHE A 21 2.87 8.74 12.86
C PHE A 21 3.65 9.34 11.68
N ASP A 22 4.92 8.98 11.52
CA ASP A 22 5.72 9.41 10.36
C ASP A 22 5.14 8.83 9.05
N TYR A 23 4.55 7.63 9.12
CA TYR A 23 3.92 6.95 7.99
C TYR A 23 2.57 6.32 8.37
N ASP A 24 1.67 6.20 7.38
CA ASP A 24 0.47 5.36 7.51
C ASP A 24 0.83 3.86 7.51
N VAL A 25 1.82 3.48 6.70
CA VAL A 25 2.23 2.10 6.46
C VAL A 25 3.76 1.98 6.37
N ALA A 26 4.35 1.12 7.19
CA ALA A 26 5.74 0.67 7.03
C ALA A 26 5.78 -0.76 6.49
N ILE A 27 6.48 -0.96 5.38
CA ILE A 27 6.63 -2.27 4.73
C ILE A 27 8.05 -2.77 4.94
N VAL A 28 8.20 -3.92 5.60
CA VAL A 28 9.51 -4.52 5.89
C VAL A 28 9.84 -5.55 4.82
N GLY A 29 10.64 -5.14 3.83
CA GLY A 29 11.17 -5.97 2.76
C GLY A 29 10.75 -5.54 1.35
N GLY A 30 11.59 -4.77 0.65
CA GLY A 30 11.35 -4.31 -0.73
C GLY A 30 11.62 -5.34 -1.82
N GLY A 31 11.17 -6.59 -1.63
CA GLY A 31 11.05 -7.55 -2.74
C GLY A 31 9.71 -7.44 -3.47
N PRO A 32 9.39 -8.40 -4.37
CA PRO A 32 8.14 -8.38 -5.12
C PRO A 32 6.90 -8.29 -4.24
N THR A 33 6.91 -8.96 -3.08
CA THR A 33 5.84 -8.86 -2.08
C THR A 33 5.68 -7.43 -1.57
N GLY A 34 6.75 -6.84 -1.01
CA GLY A 34 6.67 -5.54 -0.37
C GLY A 34 6.43 -4.40 -1.36
N CYS A 35 7.10 -4.41 -2.51
CA CYS A 35 6.88 -3.39 -3.54
C CYS A 35 5.45 -3.45 -4.10
N SER A 36 4.89 -4.64 -4.26
CA SER A 36 3.49 -4.78 -4.69
C SER A 36 2.52 -4.24 -3.63
N ALA A 37 2.73 -4.54 -2.34
CA ALA A 37 1.94 -3.93 -1.26
C ALA A 37 2.10 -2.40 -1.24
N GLY A 38 3.32 -1.91 -1.47
CA GLY A 38 3.65 -0.49 -1.60
C GLY A 38 2.88 0.18 -2.73
N VAL A 39 2.93 -0.38 -3.94
CA VAL A 39 2.18 0.15 -5.09
C VAL A 39 0.70 0.32 -4.79
N PHE A 40 0.05 -0.66 -4.15
CA PHE A 40 -1.36 -0.54 -3.81
C PHE A 40 -1.63 0.56 -2.76
N THR A 41 -0.86 0.58 -1.67
CA THR A 41 -1.05 1.53 -0.57
C THR A 41 -0.69 2.96 -0.97
N GLY A 42 0.44 3.16 -1.67
CA GLY A 42 0.84 4.46 -2.21
C GLY A 42 -0.13 4.99 -3.24
N ARG A 43 -0.62 4.15 -4.18
CA ARG A 43 -1.63 4.59 -5.17
C ARG A 43 -2.97 4.98 -4.53
N TYR A 44 -3.30 4.40 -3.38
CA TYR A 44 -4.46 4.83 -2.59
C TYR A 44 -4.23 6.19 -1.90
N GLY A 45 -2.98 6.63 -1.78
CA GLY A 45 -2.59 7.88 -1.13
C GLY A 45 -2.25 7.73 0.35
N LEU A 46 -1.86 6.53 0.80
CA LEU A 46 -1.27 6.36 2.13
C LEU A 46 0.21 6.75 2.08
N ASP A 47 0.67 7.43 3.14
CA ASP A 47 2.10 7.70 3.33
C ASP A 47 2.79 6.37 3.65
N THR A 48 3.43 5.77 2.64
CA THR A 48 4.00 4.42 2.72
C THR A 48 5.51 4.46 2.58
N VAL A 49 6.22 3.83 3.52
CA VAL A 49 7.66 3.55 3.43
C VAL A 49 7.92 2.07 3.20
N VAL A 50 8.88 1.74 2.33
CA VAL A 50 9.37 0.37 2.11
C VAL A 50 10.84 0.30 2.48
N PHE A 51 11.16 -0.56 3.45
CA PHE A 51 12.52 -0.85 3.85
C PHE A 51 13.09 -2.04 3.06
N ASP A 52 14.25 -1.87 2.45
CA ASP A 52 14.97 -2.96 1.79
C ASP A 52 16.49 -2.88 1.95
N ARG A 53 17.07 -3.89 2.58
CA ARG A 53 18.54 -4.04 2.65
C ARG A 53 19.17 -4.68 1.40
N GLY A 54 18.37 -4.91 0.35
CA GLY A 54 18.84 -5.49 -0.91
C GLY A 54 19.39 -6.91 -0.75
N ARG A 55 18.81 -7.75 0.11
CA ARG A 55 19.21 -9.18 0.28
C ARG A 55 18.06 -10.14 0.01
N SER A 56 17.34 -9.90 -1.06
CA SER A 56 16.26 -10.76 -1.48
C SER A 56 16.73 -12.16 -1.87
N SER A 57 15.88 -13.15 -1.62
CA SER A 57 16.07 -14.50 -2.19
C SER A 57 16.21 -14.51 -3.70
N LEU A 58 15.58 -13.55 -4.36
CA LEU A 58 15.55 -13.50 -5.82
C LEU A 58 16.94 -13.21 -6.40
N GLN A 59 17.84 -12.57 -5.64
CA GLN A 59 19.24 -12.35 -6.06
C GLN A 59 20.04 -13.64 -6.23
N ARG A 60 19.52 -14.79 -5.75
CA ARG A 60 20.11 -16.11 -6.03
C ARG A 60 19.63 -16.71 -7.35
N CYS A 61 18.60 -16.15 -7.95
CA CYS A 61 18.13 -16.54 -9.27
C CYS A 61 19.11 -16.00 -10.31
N ALA A 62 19.51 -16.84 -11.27
CA ALA A 62 20.40 -16.39 -12.34
C ALA A 62 19.67 -15.48 -13.34
N TYR A 63 18.39 -15.77 -13.61
CA TYR A 63 17.57 -15.08 -14.59
C TYR A 63 16.09 -15.43 -14.39
N LEU A 64 15.18 -14.46 -14.52
CA LEU A 64 13.75 -14.63 -14.23
C LEU A 64 12.93 -14.76 -15.52
N GLU A 65 12.57 -15.99 -15.91
CA GLU A 65 11.82 -16.26 -17.15
C GLU A 65 10.30 -16.38 -16.95
N ASN A 66 9.84 -16.57 -15.72
CA ASN A 66 8.45 -16.93 -15.41
C ASN A 66 7.64 -15.79 -14.78
N TYR A 67 7.94 -14.54 -15.16
CA TYR A 67 7.20 -13.35 -14.71
C TYR A 67 6.48 -12.68 -15.88
N LEU A 68 5.16 -12.55 -15.76
CA LEU A 68 4.31 -11.98 -16.83
C LEU A 68 4.72 -10.54 -17.16
N GLY A 69 4.70 -10.22 -18.45
CA GLY A 69 5.17 -8.93 -18.98
C GLY A 69 6.59 -8.97 -19.55
N PHE A 70 7.37 -10.01 -19.24
CA PHE A 70 8.73 -10.20 -19.75
C PHE A 70 8.78 -11.43 -20.68
N PRO A 71 8.46 -11.29 -21.99
CA PRO A 71 8.29 -12.42 -22.90
C PRO A 71 9.57 -13.25 -23.14
N GLY A 72 10.74 -12.71 -22.82
CA GLY A 72 12.03 -13.44 -22.83
C GLY A 72 12.69 -13.48 -21.45
N GLY A 73 11.92 -13.26 -20.39
CA GLY A 73 12.45 -13.05 -19.04
C GLY A 73 13.15 -11.69 -18.84
N VAL A 74 13.73 -11.52 -17.66
CA VAL A 74 14.44 -10.32 -17.23
C VAL A 74 15.53 -10.71 -16.23
N ASP A 75 16.67 -10.01 -16.26
CA ASP A 75 17.70 -10.21 -15.24
C ASP A 75 17.25 -9.65 -13.88
N ILE A 76 17.86 -10.14 -12.81
CA ILE A 76 17.34 -9.85 -11.46
C ILE A 76 17.56 -8.40 -11.05
N GLU A 77 18.67 -7.78 -11.47
CA GLU A 77 18.98 -6.39 -11.12
C GLU A 77 17.99 -5.44 -11.79
N THR A 78 17.75 -5.61 -13.08
CA THR A 78 16.74 -4.85 -13.84
C THR A 78 15.35 -5.03 -13.23
N PHE A 79 14.94 -6.27 -12.94
CA PHE A 79 13.63 -6.52 -12.33
C PHE A 79 13.50 -5.86 -10.96
N TYR A 80 14.54 -5.91 -10.12
CA TYR A 80 14.58 -5.22 -8.83
C TYR A 80 14.42 -3.71 -8.99
N GLY A 81 15.18 -3.11 -9.89
CA GLY A 81 15.07 -1.68 -10.20
C GLY A 81 13.66 -1.30 -10.67
N LEU A 82 13.04 -2.11 -11.53
CA LEU A 82 11.69 -1.85 -12.04
C LEU A 82 10.61 -1.92 -10.97
N ILE A 83 10.69 -2.87 -10.03
CA ILE A 83 9.70 -2.94 -8.94
C ILE A 83 9.88 -1.80 -7.92
N HIS A 84 11.11 -1.34 -7.70
CA HIS A 84 11.43 -0.18 -6.87
C HIS A 84 10.92 1.11 -7.52
N ASP A 85 11.22 1.33 -8.81
CA ASP A 85 10.70 2.47 -9.58
C ASP A 85 9.18 2.56 -9.54
N HIS A 86 8.49 1.42 -9.58
CA HIS A 86 7.04 1.38 -9.53
C HIS A 86 6.51 1.76 -8.15
N ALA A 87 7.13 1.29 -7.07
CA ALA A 87 6.77 1.70 -5.71
C ALA A 87 6.97 3.22 -5.51
N GLU A 88 8.10 3.77 -5.95
CA GLU A 88 8.36 5.22 -5.89
C GLU A 88 7.39 6.01 -6.77
N ALA A 89 7.13 5.56 -8.00
CA ALA A 89 6.16 6.19 -8.89
C ALA A 89 4.72 6.13 -8.36
N ALA A 90 4.41 5.16 -7.50
CA ALA A 90 3.16 5.05 -6.78
C ALA A 90 3.11 5.97 -5.54
N GLY A 91 4.20 6.63 -5.16
CA GLY A 91 4.28 7.54 -4.02
C GLY A 91 4.89 6.93 -2.75
N CYS A 92 5.55 5.77 -2.83
CA CYS A 92 6.24 5.19 -1.68
C CYS A 92 7.63 5.80 -1.50
N ASP A 93 8.05 5.96 -0.25
CA ASP A 93 9.46 6.19 0.08
C ASP A 93 10.20 4.85 0.14
N LEU A 94 11.39 4.80 -0.48
CA LEU A 94 12.27 3.63 -0.41
C LEU A 94 13.47 3.93 0.50
N VAL A 95 13.62 3.12 1.55
CA VAL A 95 14.73 3.22 2.50
C VAL A 95 15.59 1.98 2.37
N SER A 96 16.85 2.18 1.98
CA SER A 96 17.81 1.08 1.72
C SER A 96 18.43 0.50 2.99
N GLU A 97 17.60 0.13 3.97
CA GLU A 97 18.02 -0.33 5.30
C GLU A 97 17.37 -1.67 5.70
N LEU A 98 18.04 -2.38 6.60
CA LEU A 98 17.45 -3.51 7.32
C LEU A 98 16.66 -2.97 8.50
N VAL A 99 15.43 -3.45 8.67
CA VAL A 99 14.69 -3.31 9.92
C VAL A 99 15.16 -4.37 10.91
N GLU A 100 15.56 -3.95 12.09
CA GLU A 100 16.03 -4.83 13.17
C GLU A 100 14.93 -5.12 14.18
N ALA A 101 14.03 -4.16 14.42
CA ALA A 101 12.95 -4.32 15.39
C ALA A 101 11.72 -3.54 14.99
N VAL A 102 10.56 -4.10 15.31
CA VAL A 102 9.26 -3.44 15.30
C VAL A 102 8.69 -3.59 16.71
N GLU A 103 8.32 -2.47 17.32
CA GLU A 103 7.83 -2.40 18.70
C GLU A 103 6.50 -1.64 18.73
N PRO A 104 5.60 -1.91 19.69
CA PRO A 104 4.35 -1.16 19.78
C PRO A 104 4.62 0.26 20.31
N THR A 105 4.04 1.28 19.68
CA THR A 105 4.05 2.66 20.21
C THR A 105 2.97 2.76 21.29
N GLY A 106 3.28 2.37 22.52
CA GLY A 106 2.33 2.48 23.63
C GLY A 106 2.54 1.41 24.68
N GLY A 107 3.41 1.70 25.64
CA GLY A 107 3.74 0.80 26.73
C GLY A 107 4.38 1.53 27.90
N ASP A 108 3.70 2.54 28.45
CA ASP A 108 3.85 2.95 29.85
C ASP A 108 2.46 3.42 30.35
N GLY A 109 1.88 2.68 31.29
CA GLY A 109 0.44 2.68 31.55
C GLY A 109 -0.13 3.97 32.16
N GLY A 110 -0.99 4.66 31.41
CA GLY A 110 -1.73 5.80 31.94
C GLY A 110 -2.83 6.39 31.07
N ASP A 111 -2.84 6.14 29.75
CA ASP A 111 -3.87 6.70 28.87
C ASP A 111 -4.84 5.61 28.35
N PRO A 112 -6.00 5.43 28.99
CA PRO A 112 -7.05 4.53 28.50
C PRO A 112 -7.73 5.05 27.22
N ASP A 113 -7.39 6.25 26.74
CA ASP A 113 -7.94 6.88 25.53
C ASP A 113 -7.00 6.79 24.31
N ALA A 114 -5.80 6.18 24.45
CA ALA A 114 -4.90 5.88 23.34
C ALA A 114 -5.56 4.84 22.41
N THR A 115 -6.34 5.35 21.45
CA THR A 115 -7.42 4.57 20.82
C THR A 115 -6.92 3.42 19.95
N ARG A 116 -5.65 3.45 19.47
CA ARG A 116 -4.92 2.28 18.89
C ARG A 116 -3.39 2.52 18.95
N PRO A 117 -2.59 1.61 19.53
CA PRO A 117 -1.13 1.70 19.41
C PRO A 117 -0.71 1.44 17.96
N GLY A 118 0.23 2.24 17.43
CA GLY A 118 0.93 1.93 16.18
C GLY A 118 2.26 1.25 16.46
N PHE A 119 3.24 1.45 15.58
CA PHE A 119 4.51 0.72 15.60
C PHE A 119 5.71 1.66 15.46
N ALA A 120 6.75 1.41 16.25
CA ALA A 120 8.08 1.98 16.08
C ALA A 120 8.92 0.97 15.29
N VAL A 121 9.50 1.41 14.17
CA VAL A 121 10.29 0.59 13.26
C VAL A 121 11.72 1.07 13.32
N THR A 122 12.59 0.26 13.92
CA THR A 122 14.01 0.58 14.13
C THR A 122 14.87 -0.13 13.09
N THR A 123 15.70 0.64 12.42
CA THR A 123 16.62 0.18 11.37
C THR A 123 18.00 -0.16 11.93
N GLN A 124 18.82 -0.84 11.12
CA GLN A 124 20.21 -1.20 11.46
C GLN A 124 21.13 -0.01 11.73
N SER A 125 20.79 1.19 11.23
CA SER A 125 21.53 2.42 11.55
C SER A 125 21.17 2.97 12.94
N GLY A 126 20.13 2.42 13.58
CA GLY A 126 19.56 2.92 14.82
C GLY A 126 18.52 4.02 14.61
N GLU A 127 18.19 4.37 13.37
CA GLU A 127 17.08 5.28 13.08
C GLU A 127 15.74 4.58 13.31
N THR A 128 14.82 5.29 13.96
CA THR A 128 13.46 4.80 14.25
C THR A 128 12.45 5.71 13.59
N VAL A 129 11.50 5.12 12.88
CA VAL A 129 10.30 5.82 12.37
C VAL A 129 9.05 5.20 12.98
N THR A 130 7.97 5.94 13.01
CA THR A 130 6.68 5.47 13.53
C THR A 130 5.69 5.25 12.40
N ALA A 131 4.92 4.17 12.47
CA ALA A 131 3.89 3.86 11.50
C ALA A 131 2.60 3.37 12.14
N ARG A 132 1.45 3.73 11.58
CA ARG A 132 0.16 3.21 12.08
C ARG A 132 -0.01 1.72 11.80
N ARG A 133 0.59 1.22 10.70
CA ARG A 133 0.52 -0.18 10.27
C ARG A 133 1.88 -0.69 9.83
N VAL A 134 2.12 -1.98 10.02
CA VAL A 134 3.31 -2.66 9.53
C VAL A 134 2.91 -3.84 8.65
N VAL A 135 3.54 -3.94 7.48
CA VAL A 135 3.44 -5.12 6.59
C VAL A 135 4.77 -5.84 6.58
N SER A 136 4.80 -7.04 7.16
CA SER A 136 5.93 -7.96 7.02
C SER A 136 5.94 -8.53 5.60
N ALA A 137 7.00 -8.24 4.84
CA ALA A 137 7.22 -8.72 3.48
C ALA A 137 8.60 -9.38 3.33
N ALA A 138 9.26 -9.70 4.45
CA ALA A 138 10.58 -10.31 4.49
C ALA A 138 10.48 -11.85 4.41
N ARG A 139 11.03 -12.45 3.35
CA ARG A 139 10.88 -13.90 3.11
C ARG A 139 11.63 -14.80 4.11
N TYR A 140 12.78 -14.35 4.62
CA TYR A 140 13.72 -15.23 5.31
C TYR A 140 13.72 -15.14 6.83
N GLY A 141 12.88 -14.32 7.43
CA GLY A 141 12.79 -14.22 8.89
C GLY A 141 11.69 -13.25 9.30
N GLY A 142 11.18 -13.47 10.51
CA GLY A 142 10.27 -12.56 11.22
C GLY A 142 10.91 -12.00 12.48
N ASP A 143 12.24 -12.13 12.63
CA ASP A 143 12.98 -11.86 13.87
C ASP A 143 12.78 -10.41 14.35
N PHE A 144 12.62 -9.46 13.42
CA PHE A 144 12.28 -8.07 13.73
C PHE A 144 10.90 -7.90 14.37
N LEU A 145 10.03 -8.92 14.33
CA LEU A 145 8.73 -8.95 15.00
C LEU A 145 8.79 -9.62 16.38
N GLU A 146 9.93 -10.17 16.80
CA GLU A 146 10.08 -10.77 18.14
C GLU A 146 9.61 -9.83 19.26
N PRO A 147 9.86 -8.50 19.23
CA PRO A 147 9.36 -7.60 20.27
C PRO A 147 7.83 -7.44 20.32
N LEU A 148 7.12 -7.77 19.23
CA LEU A 148 5.66 -7.80 19.19
C LEU A 148 5.07 -9.17 19.56
N GLY A 149 5.89 -10.21 19.50
CA GLY A 149 5.46 -11.60 19.48
C GLY A 149 4.66 -12.01 20.69
N ASP A 150 3.52 -12.64 20.43
CA ASP A 150 2.91 -13.59 21.37
C ASP A 150 3.59 -14.98 21.21
N ASP A 151 3.25 -15.91 22.11
CA ASP A 151 3.80 -17.27 22.08
C ASP A 151 3.41 -18.06 20.80
N GLU A 152 2.44 -17.58 20.00
CA GLU A 152 1.93 -18.26 18.80
C GLU A 152 2.61 -17.79 17.50
N MET A 153 3.14 -16.56 17.46
CA MET A 153 3.83 -16.02 16.28
C MET A 153 5.10 -16.80 15.90
N PHE A 154 5.72 -17.45 16.88
CA PHE A 154 6.97 -18.17 16.70
C PHE A 154 6.85 -19.63 17.14
N VAL A 155 7.15 -20.55 16.22
CA VAL A 155 7.14 -21.99 16.50
C VAL A 155 8.54 -22.48 16.84
N THR A 156 8.63 -23.21 17.95
CA THR A 156 9.85 -23.89 18.39
C THR A 156 9.91 -25.31 17.82
N TYR A 157 11.06 -25.71 17.29
CA TYR A 157 11.29 -27.04 16.74
C TYR A 157 12.72 -27.53 17.00
N GLU A 158 12.90 -28.84 17.06
CA GLU A 158 14.21 -29.48 17.22
C GLU A 158 14.84 -29.77 15.85
N HIS A 159 16.09 -29.36 15.67
CA HIS A 159 16.87 -29.66 14.47
C HIS A 159 18.33 -29.95 14.85
N ASP A 160 18.84 -31.11 14.44
CA ASP A 160 20.19 -31.58 14.77
C ASP A 160 20.51 -31.59 16.29
N GLY A 161 19.50 -31.76 17.14
CA GLY A 161 19.64 -31.76 18.60
C GLY A 161 19.73 -30.37 19.23
N GLU A 162 19.48 -29.31 18.45
CA GLU A 162 19.33 -27.94 18.92
C GLU A 162 17.88 -27.48 18.78
N THR A 163 17.36 -26.87 19.84
CA THR A 163 16.09 -26.14 19.81
C THR A 163 16.25 -24.87 18.98
N ARG A 164 15.42 -24.70 17.95
CA ARG A 164 15.38 -23.50 17.10
C ARG A 164 13.97 -22.91 17.06
N THR A 165 13.92 -21.60 16.94
CA THR A 165 12.67 -20.84 16.79
C THR A 165 12.61 -20.26 15.39
N LYS A 166 11.41 -20.25 14.79
CA LYS A 166 11.16 -19.56 13.52
C LYS A 166 9.76 -18.95 13.52
N PHE A 167 9.58 -17.91 12.72
CA PHE A 167 8.27 -17.33 12.45
C PHE A 167 7.29 -18.40 11.91
N ASP A 168 6.09 -18.44 12.46
CA ASP A 168 5.01 -19.29 11.96
C ASP A 168 4.45 -18.71 10.65
N ARG A 169 4.62 -19.47 9.57
CA ARG A 169 4.22 -19.05 8.23
C ARG A 169 2.72 -19.08 8.00
N ASP A 170 1.97 -19.62 8.96
CA ASP A 170 0.52 -19.69 8.92
C ASP A 170 -0.12 -18.75 9.97
N TYR A 171 0.68 -17.88 10.61
CA TYR A 171 0.24 -16.93 11.64
C TYR A 171 -0.82 -15.94 11.15
N ALA A 172 -0.74 -15.53 9.88
CA ALA A 172 -1.70 -14.61 9.29
C ALA A 172 -2.76 -15.35 8.47
N ASP A 173 -3.95 -14.75 8.40
CA ASP A 173 -5.01 -15.26 7.54
C ASP A 173 -4.68 -15.09 6.05
N ILE A 174 -5.57 -15.56 5.18
CA ILE A 174 -5.41 -15.45 3.72
C ILE A 174 -5.35 -14.00 3.22
N GLU A 175 -5.87 -13.04 3.98
CA GLU A 175 -5.81 -11.60 3.69
C GLU A 175 -4.56 -10.93 4.27
N GLY A 176 -3.71 -11.71 4.95
CA GLY A 176 -2.48 -11.29 5.60
C GLY A 176 -2.70 -10.62 6.96
N ARG A 177 -3.90 -10.69 7.54
CA ARG A 177 -4.21 -10.08 8.83
C ARG A 177 -3.71 -10.97 9.96
N THR A 178 -3.26 -10.35 11.04
CA THR A 178 -2.86 -11.05 12.27
C THR A 178 -3.81 -10.69 13.42
N VAL A 179 -3.64 -11.34 14.57
CA VAL A 179 -4.33 -10.97 15.81
C VAL A 179 -3.87 -9.62 16.36
N ILE A 180 -2.69 -9.15 15.97
CA ILE A 180 -2.17 -7.83 16.34
C ILE A 180 -2.74 -6.79 15.35
N ALA A 181 -3.61 -5.91 15.85
CA ALA A 181 -4.24 -4.89 15.03
C ALA A 181 -3.17 -4.00 14.35
N GLY A 182 -3.28 -3.84 13.03
CA GLY A 182 -2.34 -3.05 12.23
C GLY A 182 -1.06 -3.79 11.81
N LEU A 183 -0.82 -5.01 12.29
CA LEU A 183 0.24 -5.89 11.79
C LEU A 183 -0.30 -6.85 10.73
N TYR A 184 0.34 -6.85 9.57
CA TYR A 184 0.03 -7.73 8.45
C TYR A 184 1.26 -8.54 8.04
N VAL A 185 1.03 -9.74 7.51
CA VAL A 185 2.07 -10.63 6.99
C VAL A 185 1.76 -10.99 5.55
N ALA A 186 2.58 -10.47 4.64
CA ALA A 186 2.58 -10.83 3.22
C ALA A 186 3.72 -11.80 2.88
N ALA A 187 4.78 -11.83 3.69
CA ALA A 187 5.81 -12.86 3.72
C ALA A 187 6.49 -12.90 5.11
N PRO A 188 6.91 -14.09 5.59
CA PRO A 188 6.82 -15.37 4.90
C PRO A 188 5.49 -16.08 5.13
N VAL A 189 4.85 -16.52 4.05
CA VAL A 189 3.62 -17.33 4.03
C VAL A 189 3.88 -18.63 3.28
N SER A 190 3.42 -19.74 3.85
CA SER A 190 3.59 -21.09 3.30
C SER A 190 2.99 -21.20 1.89
N GLU A 191 3.70 -21.86 0.98
CA GLU A 191 3.29 -22.13 -0.42
C GLU A 191 3.08 -20.90 -1.34
N VAL A 192 2.84 -19.72 -0.79
CA VAL A 192 2.57 -18.49 -1.53
C VAL A 192 3.86 -17.81 -1.99
N ASN A 193 4.85 -17.64 -1.10
CA ASN A 193 6.10 -16.95 -1.44
C ASN A 193 7.16 -17.88 -2.08
N LEU A 194 6.73 -18.84 -2.92
CA LEU A 194 7.61 -19.76 -3.63
C LEU A 194 8.11 -19.20 -4.98
N GLN A 195 7.32 -18.35 -5.63
CA GLN A 195 7.62 -17.73 -6.92
C GLN A 195 7.45 -16.21 -6.86
N ALA A 196 8.21 -15.47 -7.68
CA ALA A 196 8.20 -14.01 -7.68
C ALA A 196 6.81 -13.43 -7.99
N ILE A 197 6.11 -13.97 -8.99
CA ILE A 197 4.78 -13.50 -9.39
C ILE A 197 3.71 -13.80 -8.32
N MET A 198 3.79 -14.95 -7.65
CA MET A 198 2.88 -15.29 -6.55
C MET A 198 3.13 -14.39 -5.33
N SER A 199 4.40 -14.09 -5.06
CA SER A 199 4.82 -13.16 -4.01
C SER A 199 4.27 -11.75 -4.25
N ALA A 200 4.38 -11.25 -5.49
CA ALA A 200 3.79 -9.97 -5.89
C ALA A 200 2.25 -9.99 -5.76
N GLY A 201 1.59 -11.08 -6.16
CA GLY A 201 0.15 -11.26 -6.00
C GLY A 201 -0.30 -11.20 -4.52
N GLN A 202 0.45 -11.82 -3.62
CA GLN A 202 0.18 -11.75 -2.18
C GLN A 202 0.40 -10.34 -1.63
N GLY A 203 1.46 -9.66 -2.05
CA GLY A 203 1.70 -8.26 -1.69
C GLY A 203 0.52 -7.36 -2.07
N ALA A 204 0.00 -7.50 -3.29
CA ALA A 204 -1.17 -6.78 -3.76
C ALA A 204 -2.42 -7.09 -2.91
N ARG A 205 -2.63 -8.37 -2.58
CA ARG A 205 -3.74 -8.81 -1.74
C ARG A 205 -3.69 -8.15 -0.37
N VAL A 206 -2.53 -8.20 0.31
CA VAL A 206 -2.35 -7.59 1.64
C VAL A 206 -2.44 -6.07 1.59
N GLY A 207 -1.89 -5.41 0.56
CA GLY A 207 -2.04 -3.98 0.36
C GLY A 207 -3.52 -3.55 0.27
N ARG A 208 -4.37 -4.37 -0.35
CA ARG A 208 -5.83 -4.13 -0.38
C ARG A 208 -6.50 -4.35 0.96
N SER A 209 -6.03 -5.30 1.77
CA SER A 209 -6.49 -5.49 3.15
C SER A 209 -6.18 -4.26 4.01
N VAL A 210 -4.95 -3.75 3.91
CA VAL A 210 -4.50 -2.50 4.58
C VAL A 210 -5.41 -1.33 4.23
N ILE A 211 -5.69 -1.11 2.93
CA ILE A 211 -6.58 -0.04 2.47
C ILE A 211 -8.00 -0.24 3.01
N THR A 212 -8.50 -1.48 2.99
CA THR A 212 -9.84 -1.79 3.50
C THR A 212 -9.95 -1.44 4.98
N ASP A 213 -8.93 -1.77 5.78
CA ASP A 213 -8.92 -1.45 7.22
C ASP A 213 -8.76 0.03 7.51
N HIS A 214 -7.92 0.71 6.74
CA HIS A 214 -7.83 2.17 6.79
C HIS A 214 -9.22 2.80 6.57
N ARG A 215 -10.00 2.28 5.63
CA ARG A 215 -11.36 2.79 5.38
C ARG A 215 -12.33 2.41 6.50
N LEU A 216 -12.29 1.18 7.02
CA LEU A 216 -13.09 0.79 8.19
C LEU A 216 -12.82 1.72 9.38
N GLU A 217 -11.56 2.05 9.64
CA GLU A 217 -11.14 2.99 10.69
C GLU A 217 -11.67 4.41 10.51
N ARG A 218 -11.89 4.84 9.26
CA ARG A 218 -12.53 6.12 8.95
C ARG A 218 -14.06 6.04 8.94
N GLY A 219 -14.61 4.94 9.44
CA GLY A 219 -16.05 4.73 9.60
C GLY A 219 -16.76 4.30 8.33
N TYR A 220 -16.07 3.77 7.32
CA TYR A 220 -16.76 3.14 6.19
C TYR A 220 -17.44 1.84 6.66
N PRO A 221 -18.69 1.56 6.28
CA PRO A 221 -19.29 0.24 6.48
C PRO A 221 -18.52 -0.84 5.72
N GLU A 222 -18.51 -2.08 6.22
CA GLU A 222 -17.75 -3.19 5.62
C GLU A 222 -18.05 -3.39 4.13
N ALA A 223 -19.33 -3.32 3.75
CA ALA A 223 -19.78 -3.44 2.37
C ALA A 223 -19.18 -2.37 1.41
N LEU A 224 -18.73 -1.24 1.95
CA LEU A 224 -18.22 -0.09 1.21
C LEU A 224 -16.70 0.12 1.39
N ALA A 225 -16.10 -0.50 2.41
CA ALA A 225 -14.68 -0.35 2.73
C ALA A 225 -13.77 -0.97 1.65
N ARG A 226 -14.21 -2.03 0.98
CA ARG A 226 -13.43 -2.64 -0.11
C ARG A 226 -13.15 -1.63 -1.22
N HIS A 227 -11.88 -1.54 -1.60
CA HIS A 227 -11.39 -0.60 -2.60
C HIS A 227 -10.90 -1.34 -3.86
N TRP A 228 -11.11 -0.68 -5.00
CA TRP A 228 -10.65 -1.11 -6.33
C TRP A 228 -10.14 0.12 -7.07
N ASP A 229 -8.96 -0.04 -7.65
CA ASP A 229 -8.27 0.98 -8.43
C ASP A 229 -8.27 0.51 -9.90
N TRP A 230 -9.27 0.96 -10.65
CA TRP A 230 -9.48 0.60 -12.05
C TRP A 230 -9.84 1.85 -12.84
N VAL A 231 -9.22 2.06 -14.00
CA VAL A 231 -9.51 3.22 -14.86
C VAL A 231 -10.26 2.80 -16.12
N ARG A 232 -11.09 3.70 -16.63
CA ARG A 232 -11.90 3.53 -17.85
C ARG A 232 -11.70 4.72 -18.78
N PRO A 233 -11.81 4.53 -20.11
CA PRO A 233 -11.84 5.66 -21.04
C PRO A 233 -13.07 6.55 -20.76
N GLU A 234 -12.89 7.86 -20.74
CA GLU A 234 -13.98 8.84 -20.58
C GLU A 234 -15.04 8.70 -21.69
N ALA A 235 -14.68 8.24 -22.88
CA ALA A 235 -15.61 7.95 -23.96
C ALA A 235 -16.65 6.85 -23.63
N GLU A 236 -16.39 6.00 -22.62
CA GLU A 236 -17.38 5.04 -22.10
C GLU A 236 -18.33 5.65 -21.06
N LEU A 237 -18.03 6.86 -20.57
CA LEU A 237 -18.92 7.58 -19.68
C LEU A 237 -20.10 8.07 -20.51
N ALA A 238 -21.31 7.70 -20.08
CA ALA A 238 -22.52 8.31 -20.60
C ALA A 238 -22.62 9.78 -20.16
N ASP A 239 -23.81 10.37 -20.18
CA ASP A 239 -24.05 11.68 -19.56
C ASP A 239 -23.57 11.68 -18.08
N ASP A 240 -22.70 12.62 -17.71
CA ASP A 240 -22.06 12.70 -16.39
C ASP A 240 -23.10 12.85 -15.26
N ALA A 241 -24.16 13.62 -15.49
CA ALA A 241 -25.21 13.78 -14.49
C ALA A 241 -25.97 12.47 -14.26
N ALA A 242 -26.35 11.78 -15.34
CA ALA A 242 -26.99 10.48 -15.26
C ALA A 242 -26.07 9.42 -14.61
N ALA A 243 -24.77 9.44 -14.91
CA ALA A 243 -23.80 8.53 -14.31
C ALA A 243 -23.64 8.76 -12.80
N ARG A 244 -23.59 10.02 -12.37
CA ARG A 244 -23.54 10.39 -10.93
C ARG A 244 -24.76 9.86 -10.19
N ASP A 245 -25.95 9.95 -10.78
CA ASP A 245 -27.17 9.43 -10.16
C ASP A 245 -27.17 7.90 -10.04
N ASP A 246 -26.73 7.18 -11.09
CA ASP A 246 -26.51 5.72 -11.04
C ASP A 246 -25.50 5.34 -9.93
N TRP A 247 -24.43 6.10 -9.76
CA TRP A 247 -23.43 5.84 -8.72
C TRP A 247 -23.97 6.06 -7.31
N ARG A 248 -24.81 7.08 -7.11
CA ARG A 248 -25.51 7.30 -5.84
C ARG A 248 -26.44 6.13 -5.51
N GLU A 249 -27.24 5.67 -6.48
CA GLU A 249 -28.14 4.52 -6.30
C GLU A 249 -27.34 3.23 -5.99
N ARG A 250 -26.23 2.99 -6.71
CA ARG A 250 -25.33 1.87 -6.44
C ARG A 250 -24.62 1.96 -5.10
N PHE A 251 -24.34 3.16 -4.60
CA PHE A 251 -23.83 3.34 -3.24
C PHE A 251 -24.91 2.99 -2.22
N ASP A 252 -26.09 3.59 -2.34
CA ASP A 252 -27.21 3.42 -1.40
C ASP A 252 -27.66 1.95 -1.33
N SER A 253 -27.67 1.21 -2.44
CA SER A 253 -28.01 -0.23 -2.45
C SER A 253 -26.99 -1.15 -1.78
N ARG A 254 -25.79 -0.65 -1.47
CA ARG A 254 -24.74 -1.37 -0.72
C ARG A 254 -24.68 -0.97 0.74
N VAL A 255 -25.40 0.07 1.16
CA VAL A 255 -25.48 0.46 2.57
C VAL A 255 -26.31 -0.60 3.31
N PRO A 256 -25.78 -1.22 4.38
CA PRO A 256 -26.54 -2.18 5.17
C PRO A 256 -27.77 -1.55 5.83
N ASP A 257 -28.86 -2.32 5.98
CA ASP A 257 -30.09 -1.86 6.63
C ASP A 257 -29.86 -1.45 8.10
N ASP A 258 -28.86 -2.05 8.75
CA ASP A 258 -28.44 -1.82 10.14
C ASP A 258 -27.22 -0.89 10.25
N CYS A 259 -27.01 -0.01 9.27
CA CYS A 259 -25.89 0.92 9.30
C CYS A 259 -26.02 1.97 10.42
N ASP A 260 -25.09 1.95 11.38
CA ASP A 260 -25.05 2.87 12.55
C ASP A 260 -24.53 4.30 12.23
N LEU A 261 -24.35 4.65 10.95
CA LEU A 261 -23.86 5.98 10.56
C LEU A 261 -24.99 7.01 10.50
N SER A 262 -24.68 8.25 10.86
CA SER A 262 -25.61 9.37 10.66
C SER A 262 -25.88 9.60 9.16
N GLU A 263 -27.08 10.10 8.83
CA GLU A 263 -27.44 10.45 7.45
C GLU A 263 -26.45 11.46 6.83
N ALA A 264 -25.91 12.37 7.64
CA ALA A 264 -24.92 13.35 7.19
C ALA A 264 -23.61 12.66 6.77
N ARG A 265 -23.13 11.71 7.58
CA ARG A 265 -21.92 10.95 7.27
C ARG A 265 -22.12 10.04 6.06
N LEU A 266 -23.26 9.38 5.94
CA LEU A 266 -23.59 8.58 4.76
C LEU A 266 -23.61 9.42 3.48
N ARG A 267 -24.19 10.63 3.53
CA ARG A 267 -24.19 11.56 2.40
C ARG A 267 -22.78 11.96 2.01
N GLU A 268 -21.92 12.28 2.97
CA GLU A 268 -20.52 12.63 2.73
C GLU A 268 -19.76 11.47 2.06
N LEU A 269 -19.88 10.26 2.61
CA LEU A 269 -19.24 9.06 2.05
C LEU A 269 -19.73 8.75 0.64
N ARG A 270 -21.02 8.95 0.37
CA ARG A 270 -21.61 8.76 -0.96
C ARG A 270 -21.05 9.73 -1.97
N GLU A 271 -21.03 11.03 -1.67
CA GLU A 271 -20.51 12.02 -2.62
C GLU A 271 -19.00 11.83 -2.86
N ALA A 272 -18.24 11.40 -1.84
CA ALA A 272 -16.85 10.98 -2.02
C ALA A 272 -16.72 9.73 -2.92
N ASP A 273 -17.63 8.76 -2.82
CA ASP A 273 -17.69 7.59 -3.70
C ASP A 273 -17.97 7.98 -5.16
N VAL A 274 -18.92 8.90 -5.36
CA VAL A 274 -19.33 9.44 -6.67
C VAL A 274 -18.17 10.17 -7.34
N GLU A 275 -17.48 11.08 -6.65
CA GLU A 275 -16.34 11.78 -7.26
C GLU A 275 -15.19 10.81 -7.56
N ARG A 276 -14.92 9.84 -6.68
CA ARG A 276 -13.96 8.78 -6.99
C ARG A 276 -14.35 7.98 -8.24
N GLN A 277 -15.63 7.58 -8.37
CA GLN A 277 -16.09 6.89 -9.57
C GLN A 277 -15.90 7.73 -10.83
N ARG A 278 -16.12 9.04 -10.75
CA ARG A 278 -15.87 9.98 -11.84
C ARG A 278 -14.39 10.01 -12.23
N GLU A 279 -13.49 10.13 -11.25
CA GLU A 279 -12.04 10.17 -11.46
C GLU A 279 -11.47 8.89 -12.09
N MET A 280 -12.19 7.77 -12.00
CA MET A 280 -11.84 6.53 -12.71
C MET A 280 -11.99 6.67 -14.22
N TYR A 281 -12.78 7.63 -14.72
CA TYR A 281 -12.91 7.92 -16.14
C TYR A 281 -11.86 8.94 -16.57
N VAL A 282 -10.97 8.52 -17.46
CA VAL A 282 -9.82 9.32 -17.88
C VAL A 282 -9.91 9.65 -19.37
N SER A 283 -9.60 10.90 -19.70
CA SER A 283 -9.56 11.36 -21.09
C SER A 283 -8.45 10.66 -21.87
N GLU A 284 -8.59 10.63 -23.20
CA GLU A 284 -7.57 10.07 -24.10
C GLU A 284 -6.21 10.75 -23.90
N GLU A 285 -6.19 12.08 -23.77
CA GLU A 285 -4.98 12.87 -23.50
C GLU A 285 -4.28 12.43 -22.20
N VAL A 286 -5.05 12.17 -21.12
CA VAL A 286 -4.49 11.67 -19.86
C VAL A 286 -3.92 10.27 -20.02
N VAL A 287 -4.58 9.40 -20.78
CA VAL A 287 -4.10 8.04 -21.08
C VAL A 287 -2.80 8.09 -21.87
N GLU A 288 -2.74 8.91 -22.92
CA GLU A 288 -1.55 9.10 -23.76
C GLU A 288 -0.37 9.63 -22.94
N ALA A 289 -0.59 10.67 -22.14
CA ALA A 289 0.45 11.24 -21.28
C ALA A 289 0.94 10.24 -20.21
N ARG A 290 0.04 9.41 -19.64
CA ARG A 290 0.43 8.32 -18.72
C ARG A 290 1.23 7.25 -19.45
N ALA A 291 0.84 6.89 -20.67
CA ALA A 291 1.53 5.88 -21.46
C ALA A 291 2.94 6.35 -21.86
N GLU A 292 3.10 7.62 -22.24
CA GLU A 292 4.40 8.22 -22.53
C GLU A 292 5.32 8.18 -21.31
N ARG A 293 4.88 8.72 -20.16
CA ARG A 293 5.67 8.66 -18.91
C ARG A 293 6.03 7.23 -18.50
N GLY A 294 5.12 6.28 -18.70
CA GLY A 294 5.37 4.87 -18.43
C GLY A 294 6.47 4.29 -19.32
N ARG A 295 6.42 4.60 -20.63
CA ARG A 295 7.45 4.18 -21.60
C ARG A 295 8.80 4.82 -21.31
N GLU A 296 8.84 6.12 -20.97
CA GLU A 296 10.07 6.83 -20.62
C GLU A 296 10.75 6.25 -19.39
N ARG A 297 10.00 5.98 -18.31
CA ARG A 297 10.55 5.35 -17.09
C ARG A 297 11.12 3.97 -17.38
N LEU A 298 10.38 3.16 -18.15
CA LEU A 298 10.84 1.83 -18.54
C LEU A 298 12.12 1.92 -19.40
N ALA A 299 12.15 2.79 -20.40
CA ALA A 299 13.32 3.00 -21.25
C ALA A 299 14.54 3.46 -20.42
N ALA A 300 14.36 4.41 -19.52
CA ALA A 300 15.41 4.90 -18.64
C ALA A 300 16.01 3.78 -17.76
N ARG A 301 15.17 2.93 -17.16
CA ARG A 301 15.64 1.79 -16.35
C ARG A 301 16.40 0.76 -17.19
N LEU A 302 15.99 0.57 -18.44
CA LEU A 302 16.66 -0.33 -19.38
C LEU A 302 17.90 0.28 -20.05
N GLY A 303 18.23 1.55 -19.75
CA GLY A 303 19.37 2.25 -20.33
C GLY A 303 19.18 2.64 -21.80
N PHE A 304 17.93 2.73 -22.29
CA PHE A 304 17.62 3.27 -23.61
C PHE A 304 17.32 4.77 -23.50
N ASP A 305 17.95 5.58 -24.36
CA ASP A 305 17.51 6.96 -24.57
C ASP A 305 16.08 6.92 -25.13
N ALA A 306 15.12 7.45 -24.39
CA ALA A 306 13.75 7.64 -24.86
C ALA A 306 13.74 8.72 -25.95
N ARG A 307 14.09 8.36 -27.20
CA ARG A 307 13.85 9.24 -28.33
C ARG A 307 12.35 9.25 -28.62
N PRO A 308 11.69 10.42 -28.68
CA PRO A 308 10.32 10.50 -29.14
C PRO A 308 10.23 9.96 -30.58
N ALA A 309 9.14 9.24 -30.88
CA ALA A 309 8.92 8.59 -32.17
C ALA A 309 8.71 9.60 -33.34
N SER A 310 8.85 10.90 -33.11
CA SER A 310 8.59 11.96 -34.10
C SER A 310 9.75 12.28 -35.04
N ASP A 311 10.95 11.74 -34.83
CA ASP A 311 12.14 12.14 -35.61
C ASP A 311 12.51 11.17 -36.76
N SER A 312 11.57 10.33 -37.21
CA SER A 312 11.77 9.48 -38.39
C SER A 312 11.16 10.07 -39.68
N GLU A 313 11.31 11.37 -39.90
CA GLU A 313 11.17 11.97 -41.23
C GLU A 313 12.41 12.80 -41.56
N SER A 314 13.20 12.30 -42.52
CA SER A 314 14.13 12.99 -43.44
C SER A 314 15.52 12.33 -43.55
N ASP A 315 15.60 11.20 -44.23
CA ASP A 315 16.72 11.02 -45.17
C ASP A 315 16.34 10.07 -46.32
N ALA A 316 15.63 10.62 -47.29
CA ALA A 316 15.56 10.06 -48.64
C ALA A 316 15.76 11.23 -49.62
N GLY A 317 17.00 11.73 -49.66
CA GLY A 317 17.47 12.55 -50.78
C GLY A 317 17.58 11.70 -52.06
N PRO A 318 17.34 12.27 -53.24
CA PRO A 318 17.27 11.50 -54.48
C PRO A 318 18.66 11.22 -55.04
N GLU A 319 18.90 9.98 -55.48
CA GLU A 319 19.88 9.65 -56.52
C GLU A 319 19.16 9.16 -57.79
#